data_AF-A0A8S8YDR9-F1
#
_entry.id   AF-A0A8S8YDR9-F1
#
_cell.length_a   1.000
_cell.length_b   1.000
_cell.length_c   1.000
_cell.angle_alpha   90.00
_cell.angle_beta   90.00
_cell.angle_gamma   90.00
#
_symmetry.space_group_name_H-M   'P 1'
#
loop_
_entity.id
_entity.type
_entity.pdbx_description
1 polymer ?
#
loop_
_entity_poly.entity_id
_entity_poly.type
_entity_poly.pdbx_seq_one_letter_code
_entity_poly.pdbx_strand_id
1 'polypeptide(L)'
;MLESSGVKTRGARAVVLGRSRIVGMPMALMLAQPGCDASVTIVHSKTEGISSICNQADILIAAVGRPHMVGKEWVKQGAFVVDVGISRVEGGLAGDVSPEVSEVAGWITPVPGGVGPMTIAMLMENTLRAAEMQLV
;
A
#
# COMPACT_ATOMS: atom_id res chain seq x y z
N MET A 1 -6.77 -2.51 8.20
CA MET A 1 -6.77 -1.17 7.56
C MET A 1 -7.64 -1.15 6.31
N LEU A 2 -7.31 -1.92 5.27
CA LEU A 2 -8.10 -1.96 4.04
C LEU A 2 -9.56 -2.38 4.32
N GLU A 3 -9.76 -3.50 5.02
CA GLU A 3 -11.10 -3.97 5.40
C GLU A 3 -11.88 -2.93 6.23
N SER A 4 -11.21 -2.29 7.19
CA SER A 4 -11.80 -1.24 8.03
C SER A 4 -12.08 0.07 7.30
N SER A 5 -11.46 0.33 6.15
CA SER A 5 -11.70 1.53 5.33
C SER A 5 -12.83 1.34 4.30
N GLY A 6 -13.45 0.15 4.25
CA GLY A 6 -14.56 -0.14 3.35
C GLY A 6 -14.15 -0.46 1.91
N VAL A 7 -12.87 -0.70 1.64
CA VAL A 7 -12.42 -1.12 0.32
C VAL A 7 -12.96 -2.50 -0.04
N LYS A 8 -13.40 -2.66 -1.29
CA LYS A 8 -13.77 -3.96 -1.84
C LYS A 8 -12.55 -4.56 -2.54
N THR A 9 -11.97 -5.60 -1.95
CA THR A 9 -10.79 -6.27 -2.52
C THR A 9 -11.17 -7.36 -3.53
N ARG A 10 -12.31 -8.04 -3.31
CA ARG A 10 -12.73 -9.17 -4.15
C ARG A 10 -12.97 -8.73 -5.59
N GLY A 11 -12.20 -9.31 -6.50
CA GLY A 11 -12.23 -8.98 -7.94
C GLY A 11 -11.59 -7.65 -8.31
N ALA A 12 -11.05 -6.90 -7.35
CA ALA A 12 -10.39 -5.62 -7.61
C ALA A 12 -9.05 -5.81 -8.31
N ARG A 13 -8.66 -4.85 -9.16
CA ARG A 13 -7.32 -4.78 -9.73
C ARG A 13 -6.40 -4.08 -8.74
N ALA A 14 -5.53 -4.84 -8.10
CA ALA A 14 -4.55 -4.31 -7.18
C ALA A 14 -3.19 -4.19 -7.86
N VAL A 15 -2.53 -3.05 -7.70
CA VAL A 15 -1.15 -2.84 -8.11
C VAL A 15 -0.29 -2.63 -6.87
N VAL A 16 0.76 -3.44 -6.74
CA VAL A 16 1.78 -3.27 -5.70
C VAL A 16 3.03 -2.71 -6.35
N LEU A 17 3.29 -1.43 -6.15
CA LEU A 17 4.46 -0.72 -6.64
C LEU A 17 5.59 -0.86 -5.61
N GLY A 18 6.49 -1.80 -5.88
CA GLY A 18 7.55 -2.21 -4.96
C GLY A 18 7.52 -3.72 -4.72
N ARG A 19 8.69 -4.35 -4.66
CA ARG A 19 8.85 -5.81 -4.47
C ARG A 19 9.81 -6.17 -3.36
N SER A 20 9.85 -5.36 -2.31
CA SER A 20 10.67 -5.66 -1.13
C SER A 20 10.16 -6.93 -0.45
N ARG A 21 11.06 -7.63 0.25
CA ARG A 21 10.71 -8.85 1.01
C ARG A 21 9.80 -8.57 2.21
N ILE A 22 9.80 -7.34 2.71
CA ILE A 22 9.12 -6.96 3.97
C ILE A 22 7.79 -6.22 3.75
N VAL A 23 7.53 -5.70 2.54
CA VAL A 23 6.26 -5.01 2.24
C VAL A 23 5.69 -5.49 0.91
N GLY A 24 6.41 -5.28 -0.20
CA GLY A 24 5.84 -5.45 -1.54
C GLY A 24 5.40 -6.89 -1.85
N MET A 25 6.32 -7.84 -1.70
CA MET A 25 6.01 -9.25 -1.93
C MET A 25 4.95 -9.82 -0.97
N PRO A 26 5.04 -9.62 0.36
CA PRO A 26 3.99 -10.12 1.25
C PRO A 26 2.64 -9.46 0.97
N MET A 27 2.57 -8.16 0.66
CA MET A 27 1.29 -7.54 0.32
C MET A 27 0.68 -8.10 -0.96
N ALA A 28 1.51 -8.39 -1.98
CA ALA A 28 1.01 -8.98 -3.20
C ALA A 28 0.35 -10.35 -2.94
N LEU A 29 0.96 -11.16 -2.08
CA LEU A 29 0.40 -12.46 -1.68
C LEU A 29 -0.87 -12.30 -0.84
N MET A 30 -0.87 -11.40 0.15
CA MET A 30 -2.03 -11.17 1.02
C MET A 30 -3.24 -10.64 0.25
N LEU A 31 -3.05 -9.80 -0.77
CA LEU A 31 -4.16 -9.31 -1.59
C LEU A 31 -4.73 -10.39 -2.52
N ALA A 32 -3.88 -11.30 -3.01
CA ALA A 32 -4.29 -12.39 -3.90
C ALA A 32 -4.87 -13.61 -3.17
N GLN A 33 -4.65 -13.74 -1.86
CA GLN A 33 -5.08 -14.92 -1.10
C GLN A 33 -6.60 -15.08 -1.06
N PRO A 34 -7.11 -16.31 -0.85
CA PRO A 34 -8.54 -16.55 -0.64
C PRO A 34 -9.11 -15.66 0.46
N GLY A 35 -10.24 -15.01 0.19
CA GLY A 35 -10.89 -14.06 1.10
C GLY A 35 -10.60 -12.59 0.77
N CYS A 36 -9.38 -12.27 0.30
CA CYS A 36 -9.09 -10.97 -0.29
C CYS A 36 -9.41 -10.95 -1.80
N ASP A 37 -9.04 -12.02 -2.51
CA ASP A 37 -9.43 -12.32 -3.90
C ASP A 37 -9.20 -11.19 -4.92
N ALA A 38 -8.13 -10.40 -4.75
CA ALA A 38 -7.76 -9.35 -5.71
C ALA A 38 -6.90 -9.92 -6.86
N SER A 39 -7.04 -9.33 -8.06
CA SER A 39 -6.11 -9.57 -9.17
C SER A 39 -4.90 -8.65 -9.01
N VAL A 40 -3.75 -9.22 -8.65
CA VAL A 40 -2.57 -8.45 -8.25
C VAL A 40 -1.53 -8.35 -9.36
N THR A 41 -1.07 -7.13 -9.65
CA THR A 41 0.10 -6.86 -10.50
C THR A 41 1.23 -6.28 -9.66
N ILE A 42 2.43 -6.88 -9.72
CA ILE A 42 3.62 -6.38 -9.04
C ILE A 42 4.41 -5.51 -10.01
N VAL A 43 4.68 -4.27 -9.63
CA VAL A 43 5.40 -3.28 -10.43
C VAL A 43 6.68 -2.87 -9.73
N HIS A 44 7.78 -2.68 -10.46
CA HIS A 44 9.08 -2.35 -9.89
C HIS A 44 9.93 -1.50 -10.83
N SER A 45 11.14 -1.12 -10.40
CA SER A 45 12.08 -0.23 -11.12
C SER A 45 12.57 -0.71 -12.49
N LYS A 46 12.14 -1.90 -12.95
CA LYS A 46 12.48 -2.48 -14.26
C LYS A 46 11.23 -2.75 -15.11
N THR A 47 10.05 -2.41 -14.59
CA THR A 47 8.79 -2.48 -15.33
C THR A 47 8.72 -1.29 -16.27
N GLU A 48 8.34 -1.54 -17.51
CA GLU A 48 8.07 -0.48 -18.49
C GLU A 48 6.61 0.02 -18.34
N GLY A 49 6.37 1.30 -18.63
CA GLY A 49 5.01 1.85 -18.56
C GLY A 49 4.39 1.88 -17.16
N ILE A 50 5.20 2.06 -16.11
CA ILE A 50 4.78 2.02 -14.70
C ILE A 50 3.53 2.86 -14.43
N SER A 51 3.50 4.12 -14.87
CA SER A 51 2.38 5.03 -14.66
C SER A 51 1.07 4.51 -15.26
N SER A 52 1.12 3.95 -16.46
CA SER A 52 -0.04 3.36 -17.15
C SER A 52 -0.58 2.12 -16.44
N ILE A 53 0.30 1.29 -15.87
CA ILE A 53 -0.10 0.11 -15.09
C ILE A 53 -0.75 0.56 -13.78
N CYS A 54 -0.13 1.50 -13.05
CA CYS A 54 -0.68 2.05 -11.82
C CYS A 54 -2.04 2.71 -12.04
N ASN A 55 -2.24 3.42 -13.16
CA ASN A 55 -3.49 4.11 -13.47
C ASN A 55 -4.69 3.17 -13.72
N GLN A 56 -4.44 1.87 -13.89
CA GLN A 56 -5.51 0.87 -14.02
C GLN A 56 -5.95 0.27 -12.68
N ALA A 57 -5.26 0.59 -11.58
CA ALA A 57 -5.48 0.01 -10.27
C ALA A 57 -6.74 0.56 -9.59
N ASP A 58 -7.59 -0.32 -9.09
CA ASP A 58 -8.61 0.02 -8.11
C ASP A 58 -7.98 0.22 -6.72
N ILE A 59 -6.90 -0.52 -6.45
CA ILE A 59 -6.11 -0.45 -5.23
C ILE A 59 -4.63 -0.29 -5.61
N LEU A 60 -4.01 0.84 -5.26
CA LEU A 60 -2.60 1.11 -5.48
C LEU A 60 -1.84 1.09 -4.15
N ILE A 61 -0.91 0.15 -3.98
CA ILE A 61 0.03 0.11 -2.84
C ILE A 61 1.37 0.68 -3.29
N ALA A 62 1.78 1.83 -2.77
CA ALA A 62 3.08 2.45 -3.03
C ALA A 62 4.07 2.09 -1.92
N ALA A 63 5.12 1.36 -2.26
CA ALA A 63 6.14 0.84 -1.34
C ALA A 63 7.55 0.85 -1.98
N VAL A 64 7.97 2.00 -2.49
CA VAL A 64 9.23 2.24 -3.21
C VAL A 64 10.28 2.97 -2.39
N GLY A 65 9.89 3.71 -1.34
CA GLY A 65 10.81 4.49 -0.51
C GLY A 65 11.44 5.67 -1.25
N ARG A 66 10.64 6.35 -2.08
CA ARG A 66 11.05 7.55 -2.84
C ARG A 66 9.96 8.62 -2.69
N PRO A 67 10.25 9.74 -2.02
CA PRO A 67 9.23 10.72 -1.67
C PRO A 67 8.57 11.29 -2.93
N HIS A 68 7.23 11.34 -2.92
CA HIS A 68 6.40 11.96 -3.97
C HIS A 68 6.61 11.41 -5.39
N MET A 69 7.11 10.18 -5.53
CA MET A 69 7.33 9.55 -6.83
C MET A 69 6.02 9.27 -7.57
N VAL A 70 4.94 8.95 -6.85
CA VAL A 70 3.62 8.65 -7.43
C VAL A 70 2.81 9.94 -7.56
N GLY A 71 2.67 10.44 -8.79
CA GLY A 71 1.84 11.60 -9.12
C GLY A 71 0.39 11.23 -9.42
N LYS A 72 -0.48 12.24 -9.57
CA LYS A 72 -1.92 12.06 -9.87
C LYS A 72 -2.19 11.26 -11.13
N GLU A 73 -1.34 11.38 -12.14
CA GLU A 73 -1.46 10.68 -13.42
C GLU A 73 -1.26 9.16 -13.31
N TRP A 74 -0.68 8.69 -12.20
CA TRP A 74 -0.47 7.27 -11.92
C TRP A 74 -1.69 6.64 -11.26
N VAL A 75 -2.72 7.42 -10.91
CA VAL A 75 -3.82 6.99 -10.06
C VAL A 75 -5.13 7.04 -10.84
N LYS A 76 -5.85 5.91 -10.83
CA LYS A 76 -7.21 5.85 -11.38
C LYS A 76 -8.14 6.75 -10.57
N GLN A 77 -9.03 7.48 -11.24
CA GLN A 77 -10.07 8.25 -10.55
C GLN A 77 -10.86 7.35 -9.60
N GLY A 78 -10.95 7.74 -8.33
CA GLY A 78 -11.68 6.99 -7.30
C GLY A 78 -10.91 5.80 -6.70
N ALA A 79 -9.63 5.59 -7.05
CA ALA A 79 -8.83 4.50 -6.49
C ALA A 79 -8.61 4.61 -4.98
N PHE A 80 -8.38 3.47 -4.35
CA PHE A 80 -7.82 3.37 -3.00
C PHE A 80 -6.30 3.37 -3.08
N VAL A 81 -5.66 4.34 -2.45
CA VAL A 81 -4.21 4.51 -2.45
C VAL A 81 -3.65 4.27 -1.05
N VAL A 82 -2.72 3.33 -0.93
CA VAL A 82 -1.97 3.06 0.30
C VAL A 82 -0.52 3.50 0.10
N ASP A 83 -0.16 4.58 0.76
CA ASP A 83 1.20 5.08 0.84
C ASP A 83 1.91 4.43 2.03
N VAL A 84 2.76 3.45 1.73
CA VAL A 84 3.58 2.74 2.72
C VAL A 84 4.93 3.45 2.93
N GLY A 85 5.34 4.29 1.96
CA GLY A 85 6.62 4.96 1.97
C GLY A 85 6.80 5.84 3.20
N ILE A 86 8.03 5.87 3.71
CA ILE A 86 8.42 6.85 4.71
C ILE A 86 9.84 7.32 4.43
N SER A 87 9.96 8.59 4.08
CA SER A 87 11.20 9.27 3.76
C SER A 87 11.33 10.52 4.62
N ARG A 88 12.55 10.81 5.08
CA ARG A 88 12.86 12.08 5.74
C ARG A 88 13.13 13.13 4.67
N VAL A 89 12.42 14.24 4.74
CA VAL A 89 12.58 15.39 3.86
C VAL A 89 12.78 16.65 4.70
N GLU A 90 13.20 17.75 4.08
CA GLU A 90 13.21 19.05 4.76
C GLU A 90 11.80 19.39 5.23
N GLY A 91 11.64 19.64 6.53
CA GLY A 91 10.34 19.95 7.13
C GLY A 91 9.51 18.75 7.61
N GLY A 92 9.97 17.50 7.48
CA GLY A 92 9.32 16.37 8.15
C GLY A 92 9.43 15.01 7.47
N LEU A 93 8.32 14.26 7.52
CA LEU A 93 8.17 12.94 6.93
C LEU A 93 7.28 13.04 5.69
N ALA A 94 7.70 12.38 4.61
CA ALA A 94 6.94 12.27 3.37
C ALA A 94 6.81 10.81 2.96
N GLY A 95 5.70 10.48 2.32
CA GLY A 95 5.48 9.17 1.71
C GLY A 95 5.85 9.12 0.25
N ASP A 96 5.63 7.97 -0.38
CA ASP A 96 5.94 7.74 -1.79
C ASP A 96 4.98 8.47 -2.73
N VAL A 97 3.84 8.93 -2.23
CA VAL A 97 2.75 9.53 -2.99
C VAL A 97 2.76 11.05 -2.87
N SER A 98 2.53 11.74 -3.99
CA SER A 98 2.42 13.20 -4.03
C SER A 98 1.09 13.65 -3.38
N PRO A 99 1.06 14.77 -2.62
CA PRO A 99 -0.17 15.27 -2.00
C PRO A 99 -1.32 15.52 -2.97
N GLU A 100 -1.03 15.90 -4.22
CA GLU A 100 -2.01 16.15 -5.28
C GLU A 100 -2.83 14.91 -5.66
N VAL A 101 -2.39 13.70 -5.29
CA VAL A 101 -3.14 12.46 -5.51
C VAL A 101 -4.47 12.47 -4.75
N SER A 102 -4.58 13.24 -3.67
CA SER A 102 -5.84 13.42 -2.93
C SER A 102 -6.96 14.04 -3.77
N GLU A 103 -6.65 14.72 -4.88
CA GLU A 103 -7.65 15.30 -5.79
C GLU A 103 -8.33 14.25 -6.66
N VAL A 104 -7.68 13.10 -6.88
CA VAL A 104 -8.15 12.03 -7.80
C VAL A 104 -8.49 10.73 -7.08
N ALA A 105 -7.81 10.42 -5.98
CA ALA A 105 -8.05 9.21 -5.20
C ALA A 105 -9.42 9.27 -4.51
N GLY A 106 -10.12 8.14 -4.50
CA GLY A 106 -11.35 8.00 -3.70
C GLY A 106 -11.04 7.86 -2.22
N TRP A 107 -9.85 7.37 -1.90
CA TRP A 107 -9.34 7.23 -0.55
C TRP A 107 -7.80 7.14 -0.57
N ILE A 108 -7.12 7.78 0.37
CA ILE A 108 -5.66 7.74 0.49
C ILE A 108 -5.23 7.69 1.97
N THR A 109 -4.20 6.89 2.29
CA THR A 109 -3.61 6.89 3.63
C THR A 109 -2.83 8.19 3.91
N PRO A 110 -2.97 8.80 5.09
CA PRO A 110 -2.15 9.94 5.46
C PRO A 110 -0.70 9.50 5.78
N VAL A 111 0.25 10.38 5.49
CA VAL A 111 1.65 10.23 5.92
C VAL A 111 2.09 11.53 6.62
N PRO A 112 2.49 11.48 7.91
CA PRO A 112 2.44 10.33 8.83
C PRO A 112 1.01 9.98 9.28
N GLY A 113 0.86 8.88 10.03
CA GLY A 113 -0.40 8.51 10.70
C GLY A 113 -1.25 7.44 10.02
N GLY A 114 -0.89 7.01 8.81
CA GLY A 114 -1.54 5.92 8.10
C GLY A 114 -0.95 4.55 8.43
N VAL A 115 -0.03 4.08 7.57
CA VAL A 115 0.48 2.70 7.65
C VAL A 115 1.36 2.46 8.89
N GLY A 116 2.14 3.45 9.33
CA GLY A 116 3.06 3.34 10.47
C GLY A 116 2.42 2.81 11.77
N PRO A 117 1.36 3.45 12.29
CA PRO A 117 0.65 2.96 13.48
C PRO A 117 0.11 1.53 13.34
N MET A 118 -0.39 1.16 12.16
CA MET A 118 -0.85 -0.21 11.90
C MET A 118 0.29 -1.22 11.95
N THR A 119 1.46 -0.90 11.39
CA THR A 119 2.65 -1.77 11.47
C THR A 119 3.03 -2.05 12.92
N ILE A 120 3.00 -1.04 13.79
CA ILE A 120 3.29 -1.20 15.22
C ILE A 120 2.23 -2.09 15.89
N ALA A 121 0.94 -1.84 15.64
CA ALA A 121 -0.13 -2.64 16.21
C ALA A 121 -0.01 -4.13 15.82
N MET A 122 0.28 -4.41 14.54
CA MET A 122 0.44 -5.78 14.05
C MET A 122 1.69 -6.47 14.58
N LEU A 123 2.78 -5.73 14.83
CA LEU A 123 3.93 -6.28 15.54
C LEU A 123 3.51 -6.75 16.94
N MET A 124 2.84 -5.89 17.71
CA MET A 124 2.41 -6.21 19.07
C MET A 124 1.42 -7.37 19.12
N GLU A 125 0.45 -7.41 18.20
CA GLU A 125 -0.50 -8.52 18.09
C GLU A 125 0.22 -9.84 17.78
N ASN A 126 1.15 -9.84 16.83
CA ASN A 126 1.92 -11.04 16.49
C ASN A 126 2.83 -11.49 17.64
N THR A 127 3.41 -10.56 18.41
CA THR A 127 4.18 -10.88 19.61
C THR A 127 3.32 -11.55 20.69
N LEU A 128 2.11 -11.02 20.94
CA LEU A 128 1.18 -11.61 21.89
C LEU A 128 0.76 -13.02 21.47
N ARG A 129 0.32 -13.20 20.22
CA ARG A 129 -0.05 -14.52 19.66
C ARG A 129 1.09 -15.53 19.79
N ALA A 130 2.33 -15.11 19.51
CA ALA A 130 3.50 -15.98 19.65
C ALA A 130 3.74 -16.42 21.10
N ALA A 131 3.52 -15.54 22.08
CA ALA A 131 3.62 -15.88 23.50
C ALA A 131 2.51 -16.84 23.95
N GLU A 132 1.27 -16.62 23.51
CA GLU A 132 0.13 -17.50 23.80
C GLU A 132 0.36 -18.92 23.27
N MET A 133 0.96 -19.06 22.08
CA MET A 133 1.31 -20.35 21.49
C MET A 133 2.35 -21.15 22.30
N GLN A 134 3.13 -20.52 23.18
CA GLN A 134 4.09 -21.22 24.04
C GLN A 134 3.47 -21.74 25.34
N LEU A 135 2.24 -21.32 25.67
CA LEU A 135 1.53 -21.72 26.89
C LEU A 135 0.71 -23.01 26.70
N VAL A 136 0.73 -23.59 25.51
CA VAL A 136 0.03 -24.84 25.12
C VAL A 136 1.01 -25.98 24.95
#